data_AF-A0A933X1U9-F1
#
_entry.id   AF-A0A933X1U9-F1
#
_cell.length_a   1.000
_cell.length_b   1.000
_cell.length_c   1.000
_cell.angle_alpha   90.00
_cell.angle_beta   90.00
_cell.angle_gamma   90.00
#
_symmetry.space_group_name_H-M   'P 1'
#
loop_
_entity.id
_entity.type
_entity.pdbx_description
1 polymer ?
#
loop_
_entity_poly.entity_id
_entity_poly.type
_entity_poly.pdbx_seq_one_letter_code
_entity_poly.pdbx_strand_id
1 'polypeptide(L)'
;MKLRTRLALIVLVTALPVVAGTTWARARFERHTVEQSMRDIVLARMEDGGRERCEASPETFPEPPWRRGGPGRDERREGFEHGPGGEGEGRPPRPRDAQRANAERRTDPENGASSRGTAPNDTPNDVERVQRAEEPRVGAVPERRPGEPPPEGLRGDPRREPRGEPFGDGRGGRGFDPRRALAGGYPQRTELWAYDANFTSRNPRAPAFPADLKAALAGGEEIASEPWTTELRGEPIEGLQFAMRMPWEEGPCSIMLAQRPDAGPRSAVTDLLWSSIALCGVLLAAVLFAAGPIVGRVRSLTAQVRDSAASRYTTAVDEKGKDEISELARAFNSAGSDVRANLEAVETRERTLRTFVENTSHDVMLPLTVLQGHLSAVQRRVDAGTLPEKEVLRDALEESHYLSSLLQNLSVAAKLEGGEPLLAQHPVDLNALVERAVARQRPIARQKGVQVEFAVPEDTLHVLGDVTFVEQMLSNVIHNAVRYNKEGGHVAVVLEERGADHDEFALRVLDDGPGIPKELRERVVERSFRTDEARSRAPDGLGLGLAIAHDVARRHGLAMTMRESPAGGLEVEFTGRRARLAVEGDGPAA
;
A
#
# COMPACT_ATOMS: atom_id res chain seq x y z
N MET A 1 13.82 -21.54 -5.97
CA MET A 1 14.28 -21.36 -4.57
C MET A 1 13.39 -20.37 -3.84
N LYS A 2 13.01 -20.64 -2.58
CA LYS A 2 12.21 -19.72 -1.74
C LYS A 2 13.06 -18.48 -1.40
N LEU A 3 12.45 -17.31 -1.19
CA LEU A 3 13.15 -16.04 -0.89
C LEU A 3 14.16 -16.18 0.26
N ARG A 4 13.78 -16.95 1.29
CA ARG A 4 14.65 -17.34 2.42
C ARG A 4 15.94 -18.00 1.98
N THR A 5 15.88 -18.88 0.98
CA THR A 5 17.06 -19.58 0.44
C THR A 5 17.97 -18.64 -0.34
N ARG A 6 17.40 -17.64 -1.03
CA ARG A 6 18.18 -16.63 -1.77
C ARG A 6 18.88 -15.64 -0.82
N LEU A 7 18.17 -15.13 0.18
CA LEU A 7 18.75 -14.24 1.20
C LEU A 7 19.86 -14.94 1.98
N ALA A 8 19.64 -16.19 2.38
CA ALA A 8 20.68 -16.98 3.04
C ALA A 8 21.92 -17.18 2.16
N LEU A 9 21.72 -17.46 0.87
CA LEU A 9 22.80 -17.61 -0.08
C LEU A 9 23.58 -16.31 -0.28
N ILE A 10 22.90 -15.16 -0.40
CA ILE A 10 23.53 -13.86 -0.59
C ILE A 10 24.38 -13.47 0.64
N VAL A 11 23.84 -13.65 1.85
CA VAL A 11 24.58 -13.36 3.08
C VAL A 11 25.80 -14.29 3.20
N LEU A 12 25.64 -15.58 2.90
CA LEU A 12 26.75 -16.53 2.94
C LEU A 12 27.85 -16.16 1.93
N VAL A 13 27.46 -15.86 0.68
CA VAL A 13 28.39 -15.54 -0.41
C VAL A 13 29.11 -14.21 -0.20
N THR A 14 28.47 -13.24 0.47
CA THR A 14 29.08 -11.91 0.72
C THR A 14 29.92 -11.87 1.99
N ALA A 15 29.51 -12.55 3.06
CA ALA A 15 30.21 -12.50 4.34
C ALA A 15 31.49 -13.35 4.36
N LEU A 16 31.46 -14.53 3.73
CA LEU A 16 32.55 -15.50 3.80
C LEU A 16 33.88 -14.97 3.20
N PRO A 17 33.90 -14.32 2.01
CA PRO A 17 35.12 -13.74 1.44
C PRO A 17 35.67 -12.58 2.26
N VAL A 18 34.80 -11.76 2.87
CA VAL A 18 35.21 -10.61 3.70
C VAL A 18 35.89 -11.08 4.98
N VAL A 19 35.34 -12.09 5.66
CA VAL A 19 35.94 -12.69 6.86
C VAL A 19 37.27 -13.38 6.52
N ALA A 20 37.34 -14.11 5.40
CA ALA A 20 38.58 -14.74 4.96
C ALA A 20 39.66 -13.70 4.57
N GLY A 21 39.27 -12.65 3.84
CA GLY A 21 40.19 -11.59 3.41
C GLY A 21 40.75 -10.77 4.57
N THR A 22 39.91 -10.42 5.56
CA THR A 22 40.33 -9.64 6.74
C THR A 22 41.26 -10.42 7.66
N THR A 23 41.01 -11.72 7.87
CA THR A 23 41.90 -12.58 8.66
C THR A 23 43.25 -12.79 7.98
N TRP A 24 43.26 -13.01 6.66
CA TRP A 24 44.49 -13.10 5.87
C TRP A 24 45.30 -11.80 5.91
N ALA A 25 44.65 -10.65 5.68
CA ALA A 25 45.33 -9.35 5.67
C ALA A 25 45.98 -9.03 7.02
N ARG A 26 45.31 -9.35 8.13
CA ARG A 26 45.83 -9.15 9.48
C ARG A 26 47.03 -10.06 9.77
N ALA A 27 46.93 -11.35 9.48
CA ALA A 27 48.04 -12.30 9.67
C ALA A 27 49.27 -11.88 8.86
N ARG A 28 49.07 -11.36 7.65
CA ARG A 28 50.15 -10.82 6.81
C ARG A 28 50.77 -9.56 7.40
N PHE A 29 49.95 -8.66 7.93
CA PHE A 29 50.43 -7.41 8.55
C PHE A 29 51.26 -7.67 9.82
N GLU A 30 50.81 -8.59 10.68
CA GLU A 30 51.54 -8.99 11.88
C GLU A 30 52.91 -9.59 11.53
N ARG A 31 52.97 -10.50 10.54
CA ARG A 31 54.24 -11.06 10.06
C ARG A 31 55.19 -9.98 9.51
N HIS A 32 54.68 -9.06 8.68
CA HIS A 32 55.50 -7.99 8.12
C HIS A 32 56.05 -7.04 9.18
N THR A 33 55.25 -6.73 10.21
CA THR A 33 55.67 -5.88 11.33
C THR A 33 56.79 -6.53 12.14
N VAL A 34 56.71 -7.85 12.37
CA VAL A 34 57.78 -8.60 13.06
C VAL A 34 59.06 -8.64 12.21
N GLU A 35 58.95 -8.88 10.91
CA GLU A 35 60.10 -8.84 9.99
C GLU A 35 60.80 -7.48 9.96
N GLN A 36 60.03 -6.38 9.88
CA GLN A 36 60.58 -5.02 9.95
C GLN A 36 61.28 -4.77 11.29
N SER A 37 60.65 -5.14 12.41
CA SER A 37 61.25 -5.03 13.72
C SER A 37 62.56 -5.81 13.85
N MET A 38 62.65 -7.01 13.27
CA MET A 38 63.89 -7.82 13.31
C MET A 38 64.98 -7.22 12.43
N ARG A 39 64.64 -6.69 11.25
CA ARG A 39 65.55 -5.95 10.38
C ARG A 39 66.15 -4.75 11.11
N ASP A 40 65.33 -3.93 11.74
CA ASP A 40 65.78 -2.73 12.46
C ASP A 40 66.70 -3.10 13.63
N ILE A 41 66.42 -4.20 14.35
CA ILE A 41 67.29 -4.70 15.42
C ILE A 41 68.66 -5.14 14.88
N VAL A 42 68.69 -5.84 13.74
CA VAL A 42 69.93 -6.28 13.10
C VAL A 42 70.75 -5.08 12.64
N LEU A 43 70.14 -4.12 11.95
CA LEU A 43 70.82 -2.92 11.47
C LEU A 43 71.35 -2.05 12.63
N ALA A 44 70.50 -1.76 13.62
CA ALA A 44 70.90 -0.97 14.79
C ALA A 44 72.06 -1.62 15.57
N ARG A 45 72.15 -2.95 15.58
CA ARG A 45 73.28 -3.65 16.21
C ARG A 45 74.60 -3.45 15.47
N MET A 46 74.55 -3.12 14.17
CA MET A 46 75.71 -3.05 13.29
C MET A 46 76.21 -1.62 13.03
N GLU A 47 75.38 -0.58 13.18
CA GLU A 47 75.72 0.82 12.88
C GLU A 47 76.75 1.46 13.86
N ASP A 48 76.67 1.17 15.17
CA ASP A 48 77.55 1.77 16.21
C ASP A 48 78.85 0.98 16.46
N GLY A 49 79.70 0.84 15.45
CA GLY A 49 80.94 0.06 15.53
C GLY A 49 80.71 -1.45 15.69
N GLY A 50 79.49 -1.90 15.34
CA GLY A 50 79.05 -3.28 15.53
C GLY A 50 79.75 -4.24 14.57
N ARG A 51 80.04 -3.77 13.36
CA ARG A 51 80.84 -4.50 12.38
C ARG A 51 82.26 -4.76 12.89
N GLU A 52 82.98 -3.75 13.36
CA GLU A 52 84.35 -3.92 13.85
C GLU A 52 84.39 -4.86 15.05
N ARG A 53 83.41 -4.77 15.97
CA ARG A 53 83.27 -5.71 17.09
C ARG A 53 83.00 -7.14 16.63
N CYS A 54 82.16 -7.30 15.60
CA CYS A 54 81.85 -8.61 15.04
C CYS A 54 83.07 -9.22 14.34
N GLU A 55 83.80 -8.43 13.55
CA GLU A 55 85.00 -8.88 12.83
C GLU A 55 86.19 -9.13 13.75
N ALA A 56 86.32 -8.36 14.85
CA ALA A 56 87.40 -8.52 15.83
C ALA A 56 87.22 -9.73 16.75
N SER A 57 85.98 -10.15 17.03
CA SER A 57 85.70 -11.30 17.90
C SER A 57 84.45 -12.07 17.45
N PRO A 58 84.45 -12.63 16.23
CA PRO A 58 83.27 -13.27 15.65
C PRO A 58 82.82 -14.51 16.43
N GLU A 59 83.74 -15.18 17.13
CA GLU A 59 83.46 -16.33 18.00
C GLU A 59 82.63 -15.99 19.25
N THR A 60 82.53 -14.71 19.64
CA THR A 60 81.75 -14.25 20.81
C THR A 60 80.65 -13.26 20.44
N PHE A 61 80.53 -12.87 19.18
CA PHE A 61 79.45 -12.01 18.71
C PHE A 61 78.12 -12.79 18.68
N PRO A 62 77.01 -12.24 19.17
CA PRO A 62 76.74 -10.89 19.68
C PRO A 62 76.47 -10.88 21.19
N GLU A 63 77.27 -11.58 22.00
CA GLU A 63 77.04 -11.74 23.43
C GLU A 63 76.68 -10.40 24.10
N PRO A 64 75.50 -10.27 24.74
CA PRO A 64 75.14 -9.04 25.43
C PRO A 64 75.72 -9.03 26.87
N PRO A 65 76.17 -7.87 27.40
CA PRO A 65 76.99 -7.74 28.62
C PRO A 65 76.19 -7.89 29.93
N TRP A 66 75.37 -8.92 30.06
CA TRP A 66 74.58 -9.15 31.28
C TRP A 66 75.32 -10.06 32.25
N ARG A 67 76.50 -9.59 32.66
CA ARG A 67 77.08 -9.82 33.98
C ARG A 67 77.75 -8.52 34.46
N ARG A 68 76.99 -7.64 35.10
CA ARG A 68 77.49 -6.71 36.14
C ARG A 68 76.73 -7.10 37.41
N GLY A 69 77.34 -7.50 38.52
CA GLY A 69 78.48 -6.89 39.19
C GLY A 69 77.95 -5.95 40.29
N GLY A 70 78.32 -6.19 41.55
CA GLY A 70 78.07 -5.30 42.67
C GLY A 70 79.04 -5.59 43.84
N PRO A 71 80.01 -4.69 44.13
CA PRO A 71 81.02 -4.85 45.17
C PRO A 71 80.47 -4.51 46.57
N GLY A 72 81.24 -4.89 47.59
CA GLY A 72 80.86 -4.87 49.00
C GLY A 72 80.32 -3.55 49.56
N ARG A 73 79.45 -3.70 50.57
CA ARG A 73 79.33 -2.75 51.67
C ARG A 73 79.75 -3.47 52.94
N ASP A 74 80.91 -3.07 53.44
CA ASP A 74 81.38 -3.33 54.79
C ASP A 74 80.34 -2.92 55.83
N GLU A 75 80.19 -3.81 56.81
CA GLU A 75 80.43 -3.52 58.22
C GLU A 75 80.62 -2.03 58.57
N ARG A 76 79.60 -1.46 59.22
CA ARG A 76 79.81 -0.57 60.37
C ARG A 76 78.63 -0.72 61.33
N ARG A 77 78.88 -1.53 62.37
CA ARG A 77 78.17 -1.57 63.65
C ARG A 77 78.74 -0.48 64.57
N GLU A 78 78.05 -0.30 65.70
CA GLU A 78 78.25 0.64 66.82
C GLU A 78 77.37 1.91 66.70
N GLY A 79 76.47 2.25 67.62
CA GLY A 79 76.11 1.71 68.94
C GLY A 79 75.29 2.78 69.69
N PHE A 80 74.67 2.38 70.82
CA PHE A 80 73.91 3.16 71.82
C PHE A 80 72.43 3.48 71.52
N GLU A 81 71.44 3.21 72.38
CA GLU A 81 71.36 2.52 73.68
C GLU A 81 69.86 2.26 74.05
N HIS A 82 69.64 1.37 75.02
CA HIS A 82 68.42 0.80 75.65
C HIS A 82 67.20 1.74 75.90
N GLY A 83 65.93 1.33 76.03
CA GLY A 83 65.16 0.09 76.29
C GLY A 83 63.76 0.50 76.83
N PRO A 84 62.93 -0.35 77.46
CA PRO A 84 62.39 -1.65 77.01
C PRO A 84 60.84 -1.73 77.13
N GLY A 85 60.22 -2.81 76.61
CA GLY A 85 58.98 -3.36 77.20
C GLY A 85 57.96 -3.97 76.23
N GLY A 86 57.80 -5.30 76.29
CA GLY A 86 56.49 -5.95 76.08
C GLY A 86 56.42 -6.99 74.96
N GLU A 87 56.80 -8.23 75.27
CA GLU A 87 56.51 -9.45 74.51
C GLU A 87 55.01 -9.82 74.52
N GLY A 88 54.58 -10.66 73.59
CA GLY A 88 53.50 -11.62 73.85
C GLY A 88 52.36 -11.67 72.85
N GLU A 89 52.54 -12.53 71.83
CA GLU A 89 51.62 -13.59 71.40
C GLU A 89 50.12 -13.32 71.15
N GLY A 90 49.62 -14.02 70.13
CA GLY A 90 48.34 -14.71 70.27
C GLY A 90 47.20 -14.11 69.46
N ARG A 91 47.02 -14.67 68.26
CA ARG A 91 45.75 -14.63 67.52
C ARG A 91 44.71 -15.46 68.30
N PRO A 92 43.47 -14.98 68.47
CA PRO A 92 42.33 -15.87 68.61
C PRO A 92 41.26 -15.59 67.55
N PRO A 93 40.57 -16.61 67.02
CA PRO A 93 39.40 -16.46 66.16
C PRO A 93 38.12 -16.60 67.00
N ARG A 94 37.08 -15.80 66.74
CA ARG A 94 35.70 -16.00 67.22
C ARG A 94 34.70 -15.17 66.37
N PRO A 95 33.39 -15.45 66.41
CA PRO A 95 32.72 -16.75 66.28
C PRO A 95 31.44 -16.69 65.40
N ARG A 96 30.85 -17.86 65.14
CA ARG A 96 29.44 -18.06 64.73
C ARG A 96 28.53 -18.08 65.96
N ASP A 97 27.21 -18.02 65.68
CA ASP A 97 26.03 -18.42 66.48
C ASP A 97 25.12 -17.21 66.83
N ALA A 98 23.78 -17.27 66.75
CA ALA A 98 22.84 -18.35 66.44
C ALA A 98 21.42 -17.77 66.30
N GLN A 99 20.56 -18.51 65.58
CA GLN A 99 19.16 -18.90 65.93
C GLN A 99 18.62 -19.67 64.71
N ARG A 100 18.50 -21.02 64.68
CA ARG A 100 17.54 -21.93 65.37
C ARG A 100 16.12 -21.35 65.38
N ALA A 101 15.04 -22.02 65.01
CA ALA A 101 14.73 -23.42 64.75
C ALA A 101 13.41 -23.45 63.93
N ASN A 102 13.27 -24.28 62.90
CA ASN A 102 12.66 -25.62 62.93
C ASN A 102 11.11 -25.63 62.98
N ALA A 103 10.47 -26.08 61.90
CA ALA A 103 9.33 -27.02 61.93
C ALA A 103 8.92 -27.43 60.50
N GLU A 104 9.50 -28.54 60.05
CA GLU A 104 8.97 -29.44 59.02
C GLU A 104 7.58 -29.98 59.42
N ARG A 105 6.66 -30.30 58.50
CA ARG A 105 6.35 -31.63 57.88
C ARG A 105 4.86 -31.48 57.49
N ARG A 106 4.24 -32.06 56.45
CA ARG A 106 4.33 -33.29 55.63
C ARG A 106 3.10 -33.14 54.68
N THR A 107 2.97 -33.58 53.44
CA THR A 107 3.27 -34.84 52.72
C THR A 107 2.92 -34.61 51.24
N ASP A 108 3.86 -34.93 50.33
CA ASP A 108 3.81 -35.76 49.09
C ASP A 108 2.46 -36.08 48.37
N PRO A 109 2.48 -36.64 47.13
CA PRO A 109 3.05 -36.10 45.88
C PRO A 109 2.18 -36.42 44.61
N GLU A 110 2.75 -36.12 43.44
CA GLU A 110 2.53 -36.77 42.12
C GLU A 110 1.33 -36.41 41.18
N ASN A 111 1.74 -35.91 40.01
CA ASN A 111 1.47 -36.37 38.63
C ASN A 111 0.04 -36.68 38.19
N GLY A 112 -0.44 -35.89 37.23
CA GLY A 112 -1.49 -36.28 36.28
C GLY A 112 -0.96 -36.19 34.84
N ALA A 113 -0.69 -37.35 34.24
CA ALA A 113 -0.60 -37.51 32.80
C ALA A 113 -1.88 -38.20 32.31
N SER A 114 -2.46 -37.78 31.18
CA SER A 114 -3.28 -38.68 30.38
C SER A 114 -3.45 -38.19 28.95
N SER A 115 -3.32 -39.12 28.02
CA SER A 115 -3.57 -39.00 26.60
C SER A 115 -4.46 -40.17 26.14
N ARG A 116 -5.36 -39.87 25.20
CA ARG A 116 -6.06 -40.74 24.23
C ARG A 116 -7.22 -41.62 24.71
N GLY A 117 -8.37 -41.43 24.03
CA GLY A 117 -8.93 -42.49 23.18
C GLY A 117 -10.45 -42.71 23.22
N THR A 118 -11.03 -42.73 22.02
CA THR A 118 -12.21 -43.51 21.55
C THR A 118 -13.62 -42.87 21.55
N ALA A 119 -14.22 -42.88 20.35
CA ALA A 119 -15.64 -42.65 19.99
C ALA A 119 -16.48 -43.95 20.26
N PRO A 120 -17.79 -44.12 19.92
CA PRO A 120 -18.68 -43.29 19.06
C PRO A 120 -20.17 -43.16 19.50
N ASN A 121 -20.96 -42.54 18.60
CA ASN A 121 -22.40 -42.71 18.30
C ASN A 121 -23.45 -41.64 18.69
N ASP A 122 -24.34 -41.46 17.69
CA ASP A 122 -25.73 -40.98 17.68
C ASP A 122 -26.05 -39.47 17.47
N THR A 123 -26.49 -39.17 16.23
CA THR A 123 -27.43 -38.10 15.80
C THR A 123 -28.90 -38.56 16.05
N PRO A 124 -30.00 -37.77 15.88
CA PRO A 124 -30.17 -36.49 15.14
C PRO A 124 -31.18 -35.47 15.76
N ASN A 125 -31.50 -34.41 14.97
CA ASN A 125 -32.64 -33.46 15.04
C ASN A 125 -32.62 -32.36 16.13
N ASP A 126 -33.22 -31.18 16.00
CA ASP A 126 -33.81 -30.35 14.93
C ASP A 126 -34.22 -29.01 15.63
N VAL A 127 -34.57 -28.01 14.81
CA VAL A 127 -35.49 -26.87 15.08
C VAL A 127 -34.97 -25.56 15.68
N GLU A 128 -35.08 -24.53 14.83
CA GLU A 128 -35.37 -23.12 15.05
C GLU A 128 -35.95 -22.69 16.43
N ARG A 129 -35.48 -21.55 16.97
CA ARG A 129 -36.37 -20.39 17.16
C ARG A 129 -35.66 -19.06 17.50
N VAL A 130 -36.28 -18.05 16.91
CA VAL A 130 -36.15 -16.59 16.99
C VAL A 130 -36.36 -16.02 18.40
N GLN A 131 -35.70 -14.90 18.69
CA GLN A 131 -36.13 -13.67 19.41
C GLN A 131 -35.02 -13.17 20.35
N ARG A 132 -34.85 -11.89 20.68
CA ARG A 132 -35.22 -10.55 20.17
C ARG A 132 -34.53 -9.61 21.18
N ALA A 133 -34.09 -8.44 20.71
CA ALA A 133 -33.71 -7.24 21.49
C ALA A 133 -32.44 -7.30 22.34
N GLU A 134 -31.49 -6.40 22.03
CA GLU A 134 -31.15 -5.25 22.90
C GLU A 134 -30.19 -4.30 22.16
N GLU A 135 -30.66 -3.08 21.89
CA GLU A 135 -29.79 -1.94 21.59
C GLU A 135 -29.03 -1.53 22.86
N PRO A 136 -27.86 -0.88 22.71
CA PRO A 136 -27.72 0.38 23.43
C PRO A 136 -27.06 1.49 22.63
N ARG A 137 -27.80 2.60 22.54
CA ARG A 137 -27.43 3.97 22.92
C ARG A 137 -26.03 4.48 22.57
N VAL A 138 -26.08 5.40 21.60
CA VAL A 138 -25.22 6.57 21.41
C VAL A 138 -24.85 7.24 22.73
N GLY A 139 -23.56 7.43 22.97
CA GLY A 139 -22.99 8.12 24.12
C GLY A 139 -21.80 8.99 23.73
N ALA A 140 -22.11 10.27 23.50
CA ALA A 140 -21.30 11.49 23.49
C ALA A 140 -19.76 11.43 23.65
N VAL A 141 -19.10 12.08 22.68
CA VAL A 141 -17.80 12.76 22.81
C VAL A 141 -17.96 13.99 23.72
N PRO A 142 -16.94 14.35 24.52
CA PRO A 142 -16.68 15.76 24.82
C PRO A 142 -15.32 16.22 24.30
N GLU A 143 -15.39 17.26 23.49
CA GLU A 143 -14.28 18.12 23.08
C GLU A 143 -13.60 18.78 24.30
N ARG A 144 -12.27 18.92 24.22
CA ARG A 144 -11.51 19.79 25.13
C ARG A 144 -11.61 21.24 24.66
N ARG A 145 -11.93 22.16 25.57
CA ARG A 145 -11.68 23.60 25.39
C ARG A 145 -10.31 23.99 25.95
N PRO A 146 -9.65 25.01 25.36
CA PRO A 146 -8.29 25.42 25.70
C PRO A 146 -8.25 26.46 26.82
N GLY A 147 -7.22 26.37 27.66
CA GLY A 147 -6.85 27.41 28.62
C GLY A 147 -7.24 27.10 30.06
N GLU A 148 -6.34 26.42 30.80
CA GLU A 148 -6.01 26.75 32.19
C GLU A 148 -4.67 26.10 32.60
N PRO A 149 -3.90 26.72 33.51
CA PRO A 149 -2.45 26.56 33.65
C PRO A 149 -2.05 25.45 34.65
N PRO A 150 -0.79 25.00 34.66
CA PRO A 150 -0.32 24.06 35.67
C PRO A 150 -0.07 24.78 37.01
N PRO A 151 -0.33 24.15 38.17
CA PRO A 151 0.02 24.76 39.43
C PRO A 151 1.52 24.57 39.71
N GLU A 152 2.26 25.68 39.59
CA GLU A 152 3.49 25.91 40.34
C GLU A 152 3.17 26.64 41.65
N GLY A 153 3.84 26.19 42.72
CA GLY A 153 4.25 27.09 43.79
C GLY A 153 4.14 26.51 45.19
N LEU A 154 5.05 26.76 46.14
CA LEU A 154 6.40 27.33 46.15
C LEU A 154 6.79 27.48 47.63
N ARG A 155 8.11 27.57 47.88
CA ARG A 155 8.82 27.99 49.12
C ARG A 155 8.99 26.90 50.19
N GLY A 156 10.19 26.65 50.71
CA GLY A 156 11.49 27.26 50.51
C GLY A 156 12.46 26.79 51.61
N ASP A 157 13.75 27.05 51.38
CA ASP A 157 14.83 27.35 52.33
C ASP A 157 16.12 26.54 52.04
N PRO A 158 17.29 27.21 51.92
CA PRO A 158 18.42 26.78 51.12
C PRO A 158 19.50 26.14 51.99
N ARG A 159 19.41 24.84 52.28
CA ARG A 159 20.55 24.08 52.83
C ARG A 159 20.52 22.64 52.37
N ARG A 160 21.45 22.32 51.47
CA ARG A 160 22.01 21.01 51.06
C ARG A 160 21.93 20.82 49.55
N GLU A 161 22.87 21.48 48.88
CA GLU A 161 23.44 20.97 47.64
C GLU A 161 23.92 19.52 47.86
N PRO A 162 23.71 18.60 46.90
CA PRO A 162 24.57 17.44 46.82
C PRO A 162 25.96 17.98 46.47
N ARG A 163 26.88 17.86 47.42
CA ARG A 163 28.26 18.31 47.33
C ARG A 163 28.85 17.99 45.96
N GLY A 164 28.99 19.03 45.14
CA GLY A 164 30.18 19.18 44.33
C GLY A 164 31.36 19.34 45.28
N GLU A 165 32.21 18.33 45.32
CA GLU A 165 33.54 18.40 45.92
C GLU A 165 34.58 18.29 44.79
N PRO A 166 35.78 18.84 44.98
CA PRO A 166 36.23 20.00 44.21
C PRO A 166 37.26 19.64 43.14
N PHE A 167 37.46 20.58 42.22
CA PHE A 167 38.72 20.68 41.46
C PHE A 167 39.90 20.84 42.45
N GLY A 168 40.80 19.86 42.44
CA GLY A 168 42.05 19.84 43.20
C GLY A 168 42.93 18.67 42.74
N ASP A 169 44.09 19.02 42.19
CA ASP A 169 45.10 18.24 41.47
C ASP A 169 45.46 16.85 42.04
N GLY A 170 45.60 15.86 41.15
CA GLY A 170 45.96 14.49 41.49
C GLY A 170 46.20 13.63 40.25
N ARG A 171 47.35 13.84 39.60
CA ARG A 171 48.00 12.99 38.57
C ARG A 171 47.49 11.55 38.48
N GLY A 172 47.14 11.12 37.26
CA GLY A 172 47.01 9.68 37.00
C GLY A 172 46.25 9.28 35.74
N GLY A 173 46.28 10.08 34.68
CA GLY A 173 45.88 9.58 33.36
C GLY A 173 46.70 8.33 33.06
N ARG A 174 46.06 7.16 33.04
CA ARG A 174 46.64 5.99 32.37
C ARG A 174 46.54 6.25 30.88
N GLY A 175 47.41 7.16 30.41
CA GLY A 175 47.87 7.14 29.04
C GLY A 175 48.23 5.71 28.72
N PHE A 176 47.81 5.25 27.55
CA PHE A 176 48.38 4.08 26.93
C PHE A 176 49.90 4.32 26.90
N ASP A 177 50.60 3.75 27.86
CA ASP A 177 52.04 3.83 27.98
C ASP A 177 52.58 2.63 27.19
N PRO A 178 53.09 2.83 25.96
CA PRO A 178 53.63 1.74 25.16
C PRO A 178 54.80 1.04 25.87
N ARG A 179 55.37 1.63 26.94
CA ARG A 179 56.44 1.02 27.75
C ARG A 179 55.90 0.10 28.86
N ARG A 180 54.63 0.22 29.27
CA ARG A 180 54.02 -0.67 30.29
C ARG A 180 53.43 -1.96 29.70
N ALA A 181 53.08 -1.98 28.42
CA ALA A 181 52.78 -3.22 27.71
C ALA A 181 54.03 -4.11 27.51
N LEU A 182 55.23 -3.54 27.70
CA LEU A 182 56.52 -4.24 27.64
C LEU A 182 57.02 -4.70 29.04
N ALA A 183 56.24 -4.51 30.10
CA ALA A 183 56.65 -4.80 31.48
C ALA A 183 56.06 -6.12 32.06
N GLY A 184 55.43 -6.95 31.21
CA GLY A 184 55.08 -8.34 31.54
C GLY A 184 56.25 -9.27 31.16
N GLY A 185 56.88 -9.88 32.15
CA GLY A 185 58.15 -10.59 32.00
C GLY A 185 58.14 -11.78 31.03
N TYR A 186 58.69 -11.58 29.84
CA TYR A 186 59.41 -12.57 29.05
C TYR A 186 60.70 -11.91 28.55
N PRO A 187 61.86 -12.59 28.52
CA PRO A 187 63.05 -11.99 27.94
C PRO A 187 62.84 -11.84 26.43
N GLN A 188 62.49 -10.62 25.98
CA GLN A 188 62.53 -10.22 24.58
C GLN A 188 64.01 -10.20 24.13
N ARG A 189 64.57 -11.39 23.88
CA ARG A 189 65.89 -11.52 23.27
C ARG A 189 65.69 -12.08 21.88
N THR A 190 65.63 -11.19 20.89
CA THR A 190 66.07 -11.58 19.55
C THR A 190 67.51 -12.02 19.69
N GLU A 191 67.75 -13.30 19.45
CA GLU A 191 69.09 -13.85 19.38
C GLU A 191 69.65 -13.51 18.00
N LEU A 192 70.90 -13.06 17.93
CA LEU A 192 71.56 -12.76 16.68
C LEU A 192 72.76 -13.69 16.55
N TRP A 193 73.08 -14.10 15.33
CA TRP A 193 74.18 -14.99 15.02
C TRP A 193 74.83 -14.51 13.72
N ALA A 194 76.16 -14.41 13.70
CA ALA A 194 76.91 -13.96 12.54
C ALA A 194 77.47 -15.16 11.77
N TYR A 195 77.42 -15.07 10.43
CA TYR A 195 77.94 -16.04 9.49
C TYR A 195 78.72 -15.33 8.37
N ASP A 196 79.66 -16.05 7.79
CA ASP A 196 80.38 -15.63 6.60
C ASP A 196 79.55 -15.81 5.30
N ALA A 197 80.15 -15.44 4.17
CA ALA A 197 79.48 -15.49 2.87
C ALA A 197 79.16 -16.93 2.41
N ASN A 198 79.79 -17.94 3.03
CA ASN A 198 79.55 -19.35 2.82
C ASN A 198 78.56 -19.94 3.83
N PHE A 199 77.84 -19.10 4.58
CA PHE A 199 76.87 -19.49 5.61
C PHE A 199 77.48 -20.30 6.76
N THR A 200 78.77 -20.08 7.04
CA THR A 200 79.49 -20.74 8.14
C THR A 200 79.74 -19.74 9.27
N SER A 201 79.43 -20.12 10.52
CA SER A 201 79.70 -19.27 11.68
C SER A 201 81.03 -19.65 12.32
N ARG A 202 81.77 -18.65 12.80
CA ARG A 202 82.93 -18.86 13.67
C ARG A 202 82.55 -18.97 15.15
N ASN A 203 81.29 -18.69 15.50
CA ASN A 203 80.77 -18.88 16.84
C ASN A 203 80.33 -20.34 17.01
N PRO A 204 80.97 -21.14 17.89
CA PRO A 204 80.64 -22.55 18.07
C PRO A 204 79.25 -22.79 18.70
N ARG A 205 78.61 -21.73 19.23
CA ARG A 205 77.23 -21.79 19.74
C ARG A 205 76.18 -21.40 18.71
N ALA A 206 76.58 -20.89 17.54
CA ALA A 206 75.64 -20.54 16.50
C ALA A 206 74.96 -21.80 15.95
N PRO A 207 73.63 -21.77 15.70
CA PRO A 207 72.93 -22.89 15.11
C PRO A 207 73.42 -23.16 13.68
N ALA A 208 73.18 -24.36 13.15
CA ALA A 208 73.37 -24.60 11.73
C ALA A 208 72.47 -23.65 10.92
N PHE A 209 73.01 -23.06 9.86
CA PHE A 209 72.25 -22.11 9.06
C PHE A 209 71.06 -22.82 8.37
N PRO A 210 69.81 -22.33 8.52
CA PRO A 210 68.63 -23.00 7.97
C PRO A 210 68.68 -23.16 6.44
N ALA A 211 68.29 -24.33 5.94
CA ALA A 211 68.42 -24.68 4.52
C ALA A 211 67.57 -23.81 3.60
N ASP A 212 66.34 -23.49 4.02
CA ASP A 212 65.39 -22.70 3.25
C ASP A 212 65.81 -21.22 3.18
N LEU A 213 66.21 -20.62 4.32
CA LEU A 213 66.84 -19.29 4.33
C LEU A 213 68.13 -19.24 3.50
N LYS A 214 68.94 -20.30 3.52
CA LYS A 214 70.17 -20.41 2.72
C LYS A 214 69.84 -20.38 1.23
N ALA A 215 68.84 -21.15 0.81
CA ALA A 215 68.41 -21.20 -0.58
C ALA A 215 67.90 -19.84 -1.06
N ALA A 216 67.09 -19.14 -0.24
CA ALA A 216 66.58 -17.81 -0.56
C ALA A 216 67.70 -16.77 -0.73
N LEU A 217 68.63 -16.68 0.24
CA LEU A 217 69.75 -15.73 0.20
C LEU A 217 70.79 -16.07 -0.88
N ALA A 218 70.97 -17.35 -1.23
CA ALA A 218 71.81 -17.76 -2.35
C ALA A 218 71.14 -17.50 -3.71
N GLY A 219 69.80 -17.50 -3.75
CA GLY A 219 68.98 -17.15 -4.92
C GLY A 219 68.93 -15.64 -5.23
N GLY A 220 69.61 -14.80 -4.44
CA GLY A 220 69.71 -13.36 -4.67
C GLY A 220 68.79 -12.50 -3.81
N GLU A 221 68.02 -13.09 -2.89
CA GLU A 221 67.28 -12.29 -1.89
C GLU A 221 68.26 -11.66 -0.90
N GLU A 222 68.03 -10.41 -0.52
CA GLU A 222 68.83 -9.73 0.52
C GLU A 222 68.38 -10.14 1.93
N ILE A 223 67.11 -10.49 2.08
CA ILE A 223 66.44 -10.77 3.34
C ILE A 223 65.44 -11.90 3.15
N ALA A 224 65.46 -12.89 4.03
CA ALA A 224 64.52 -14.00 4.05
C ALA A 224 64.02 -14.27 5.48
N SER A 225 62.78 -14.76 5.61
CA SER A 225 62.20 -15.13 6.91
C SER A 225 61.40 -16.44 6.81
N GLU A 226 61.43 -17.22 7.88
CA GLU A 226 60.61 -18.42 7.99
C GLU A 226 60.16 -18.68 9.43
N PRO A 227 59.01 -19.36 9.62
CA PRO A 227 58.62 -19.85 10.94
C PRO A 227 59.64 -20.87 11.45
N TRP A 228 59.93 -20.82 12.75
CA TRP A 228 60.85 -21.74 13.41
C TRP A 228 60.28 -22.17 14.75
N THR A 229 60.54 -23.41 15.17
CA THR A 229 60.14 -23.93 16.48
C THR A 229 61.36 -24.13 17.38
N THR A 230 61.29 -23.63 18.61
CA THR A 230 62.33 -23.79 19.64
C THR A 230 61.72 -24.28 20.95
N GLU A 231 62.52 -24.88 21.83
CA GLU A 231 62.05 -25.34 23.13
C GLU A 231 62.41 -24.34 24.23
N LEU A 232 61.43 -23.92 25.04
CA LEU A 232 61.67 -23.09 26.22
C LEU A 232 61.02 -23.74 27.43
N ARG A 233 61.82 -24.07 28.45
CA ARG A 233 61.38 -24.79 29.66
C ARG A 233 60.66 -26.13 29.37
N GLY A 234 61.04 -26.81 28.28
CA GLY A 234 60.48 -28.12 27.89
C GLY A 234 59.19 -28.06 27.07
N GLU A 235 58.70 -26.86 26.73
CA GLU A 235 57.54 -26.69 25.85
C GLU A 235 57.98 -26.15 24.48
N PRO A 236 57.46 -26.71 23.37
CA PRO A 236 57.72 -26.17 22.04
C PRO A 236 57.03 -24.81 21.87
N ILE A 237 57.82 -23.81 21.49
CA ILE A 237 57.37 -22.45 21.19
C ILE A 237 57.64 -22.16 19.72
N GLU A 238 56.64 -21.59 19.05
CA GLU A 238 56.78 -21.08 17.69
C GLU A 238 57.38 -19.67 17.71
N GLY A 239 58.31 -19.44 16.79
CA GLY A 239 59.02 -18.20 16.60
C GLY A 239 59.19 -17.88 15.12
N LEU A 240 59.87 -16.77 14.85
CA LEU A 240 60.29 -16.39 13.51
C LEU A 240 61.81 -16.33 13.50
N GLN A 241 62.42 -17.00 12.52
CA GLN A 241 63.81 -16.78 12.19
C GLN A 241 63.93 -15.99 10.89
N PHE A 242 64.88 -15.07 10.89
CA PHE A 242 65.07 -14.03 9.89
C PHE A 242 66.55 -14.00 9.55
N ALA A 243 66.90 -13.99 8.28
CA ALA A 243 68.28 -13.82 7.86
C ALA A 243 68.42 -12.66 6.87
N MET A 244 69.54 -11.95 6.99
CA MET A 244 69.83 -10.78 6.17
C MET A 244 71.30 -10.78 5.75
N ARG A 245 71.53 -10.48 4.47
CA ARG A 245 72.85 -10.16 3.93
C ARG A 245 73.21 -8.73 4.29
N MET A 246 74.41 -8.53 4.83
CA MET A 246 74.92 -7.21 5.14
C MET A 246 75.46 -6.53 3.85
N PRO A 247 75.53 -5.19 3.79
CA PRO A 247 75.94 -4.48 2.57
C PRO A 247 77.43 -4.62 2.22
N TRP A 248 78.21 -5.38 2.99
CA TRP A 248 79.59 -5.74 2.70
C TRP A 248 79.68 -7.23 2.31
N GLU A 249 80.50 -7.53 1.31
CA GLU A 249 80.55 -8.87 0.71
C GLU A 249 81.49 -9.84 1.43
N GLU A 250 82.49 -9.33 2.15
CA GLU A 250 83.56 -10.14 2.76
C GLU A 250 83.62 -9.96 4.28
N GLY A 251 83.91 -11.06 4.99
CA GLY A 251 84.14 -11.08 6.43
C GLY A 251 83.33 -12.17 7.16
N PRO A 252 83.67 -12.46 8.43
CA PRO A 252 82.96 -13.46 9.24
C PRO A 252 81.52 -13.05 9.65
N CYS A 253 81.09 -11.85 9.25
CA CYS A 253 79.83 -11.21 9.63
C CYS A 253 79.08 -10.62 8.42
N SER A 254 79.18 -11.28 7.26
CA SER A 254 78.49 -10.86 6.04
C SER A 254 77.01 -11.28 6.01
N ILE A 255 76.62 -12.26 6.83
CA ILE A 255 75.23 -12.71 6.96
C ILE A 255 74.85 -12.75 8.44
N MET A 256 73.68 -12.19 8.74
CA MET A 256 73.11 -12.15 10.09
C MET A 256 71.86 -13.01 10.16
N LEU A 257 71.83 -13.97 11.08
CA LEU A 257 70.62 -14.72 11.44
C LEU A 257 70.08 -14.16 12.75
N ALA A 258 68.84 -13.67 12.74
CA ALA A 258 68.10 -13.22 13.88
C ALA A 258 66.97 -14.21 14.20
N GLN A 259 66.81 -14.52 15.46
CA GLN A 259 65.95 -15.58 15.96
C GLN A 259 65.10 -15.01 17.09
N ARG A 260 63.77 -14.96 16.90
CA ARG A 260 62.82 -14.44 17.88
C ARG A 260 61.86 -15.55 18.34
N PRO A 261 62.00 -16.08 19.57
CA PRO A 261 60.96 -16.92 20.17
C PRO A 261 59.72 -16.07 20.44
N ASP A 262 58.53 -16.66 20.25
CA ASP A 262 57.21 -16.02 20.48
C ASP A 262 56.84 -14.93 19.45
N ALA A 263 56.75 -15.34 18.17
CA ALA A 263 56.26 -14.50 17.09
C ALA A 263 54.71 -14.42 17.07
N GLY A 264 54.09 -14.13 18.22
CA GLY A 264 52.65 -13.91 18.38
C GLY A 264 51.78 -15.17 18.28
N PRO A 265 50.73 -15.33 19.11
CA PRO A 265 49.95 -16.55 19.14
C PRO A 265 49.00 -16.64 17.92
N ARG A 266 49.09 -17.75 17.17
CA ARG A 266 48.11 -18.12 16.11
C ARG A 266 46.65 -18.14 16.62
N SER A 267 46.42 -18.26 17.93
CA SER A 267 45.09 -18.30 18.54
C SER A 267 44.30 -17.00 18.40
N ALA A 268 44.96 -15.83 18.35
CA ALA A 268 44.24 -14.55 18.18
C ALA A 268 43.54 -14.44 16.82
N VAL A 269 44.13 -15.05 15.78
CA VAL A 269 43.54 -15.09 14.43
C VAL A 269 42.38 -16.08 14.37
N THR A 270 42.48 -17.23 15.04
CA THR A 270 41.40 -18.23 15.08
C THR A 270 40.19 -17.76 15.89
N ASP A 271 40.41 -17.06 17.00
CA ASP A 271 39.32 -16.53 17.84
C ASP A 271 38.53 -15.41 17.13
N LEU A 272 39.23 -14.59 16.34
CA LEU A 272 38.60 -13.56 15.51
C LEU A 272 37.78 -14.15 14.35
N LEU A 273 38.25 -15.25 13.78
CA LEU A 273 37.54 -15.98 12.72
C LEU A 273 36.24 -16.60 13.25
N TRP A 274 36.29 -17.29 14.39
CA TRP A 274 35.10 -17.89 15.00
C TRP A 274 34.07 -16.85 15.45
N SER A 275 34.50 -15.74 16.03
CA SER A 275 33.60 -14.65 16.41
C SER A 275 32.94 -14.00 15.19
N SER A 276 33.66 -13.85 14.07
CA SER A 276 33.11 -13.35 12.81
C SER A 276 32.06 -14.30 12.20
N ILE A 277 32.33 -15.61 12.22
CA ILE A 277 31.37 -16.63 11.75
C ILE A 277 30.11 -16.62 12.62
N ALA A 278 30.28 -16.57 13.95
CA ALA A 278 29.16 -16.51 14.89
C ALA A 278 28.28 -15.27 14.64
N LEU A 279 28.91 -14.10 14.44
CA LEU A 279 28.19 -12.86 14.12
C LEU A 279 27.40 -12.99 12.80
N CYS A 280 28.00 -13.57 11.76
CA CYS A 280 27.31 -13.82 10.49
C CYS A 280 26.12 -14.77 10.65
N GLY A 281 26.26 -15.82 11.45
CA GLY A 281 25.18 -16.76 11.77
C GLY A 281 24.02 -16.08 12.49
N VAL A 282 24.31 -15.21 13.47
CA VAL A 282 23.30 -14.43 14.20
C VAL A 282 22.56 -13.46 13.27
N LEU A 283 23.29 -12.73 12.42
CA LEU A 283 22.69 -11.82 11.44
C LEU A 283 21.78 -12.56 10.46
N LEU A 284 22.20 -13.73 9.98
CA LEU A 284 21.39 -14.56 9.11
C LEU A 284 20.11 -15.06 9.79
N ALA A 285 20.23 -15.53 11.04
CA ALA A 285 19.08 -15.95 11.83
C ALA A 285 18.08 -14.81 12.05
N ALA A 286 18.57 -13.60 12.35
CA ALA A 286 17.75 -12.40 12.52
C ALA A 286 16.98 -12.07 11.23
N VAL A 287 17.63 -12.10 10.06
CA VAL A 287 16.98 -11.87 8.75
C VAL A 287 15.90 -12.92 8.47
N LEU A 288 16.19 -14.20 8.71
CA LEU A 288 15.24 -15.29 8.44
C LEU A 288 14.02 -15.27 9.36
N PHE A 289 14.23 -14.84 10.61
CA PHE A 289 13.18 -14.63 11.60
C PHE A 289 12.30 -13.43 11.21
N ALA A 290 12.88 -12.29 10.88
CA ALA A 290 12.17 -11.08 10.47
C ALA A 290 11.40 -11.23 9.13
N ALA A 291 11.99 -11.90 8.14
CA ALA A 291 11.37 -12.06 6.81
C ALA A 291 10.20 -13.07 6.79
N GLY A 292 10.13 -13.98 7.77
CA GLY A 292 9.12 -15.05 7.80
C GLY A 292 7.68 -14.55 7.83
N PRO A 293 7.30 -13.74 8.83
CA PRO A 293 5.97 -13.17 8.95
C PRO A 293 5.55 -12.38 7.70
N ILE A 294 6.45 -11.53 7.18
CA ILE A 294 6.18 -10.68 6.01
C ILE A 294 5.83 -11.53 4.79
N VAL A 295 6.63 -12.55 4.47
CA VAL A 295 6.37 -13.45 3.33
C VAL A 295 5.06 -14.22 3.52
N GLY A 296 4.72 -14.59 4.76
CA GLY A 296 3.45 -15.22 5.10
C GLY A 296 2.26 -14.29 4.80
N ARG A 297 2.33 -13.03 5.24
CA ARG A 297 1.29 -12.02 5.00
C ARG A 297 1.08 -11.74 3.52
N VAL A 298 2.16 -11.55 2.74
CA VAL A 298 2.07 -11.30 1.29
C VAL A 298 1.40 -12.48 0.56
N ARG A 299 1.74 -13.72 0.93
CA ARG A 299 1.09 -14.91 0.35
C ARG A 299 -0.39 -15.01 0.69
N SER A 300 -0.75 -14.71 1.93
CA SER A 300 -2.15 -14.68 2.37
C SER A 300 -2.93 -13.62 1.59
N LEU A 301 -2.38 -12.40 1.45
CA LEU A 301 -2.97 -11.33 0.66
C LEU A 301 -3.18 -11.76 -0.80
N THR A 302 -2.17 -12.37 -1.43
CA THR A 302 -2.28 -12.85 -2.82
C THR A 302 -3.36 -13.92 -2.98
N ALA A 303 -3.52 -14.81 -1.99
CA ALA A 303 -4.57 -15.82 -2.03
C ALA A 303 -5.97 -15.20 -1.91
N GLN A 304 -6.16 -14.26 -0.98
CA GLN A 304 -7.42 -13.56 -0.78
C GLN A 304 -7.81 -12.68 -1.98
N VAL A 305 -6.84 -12.00 -2.60
CA VAL A 305 -7.07 -11.22 -3.83
C VAL A 305 -7.58 -12.12 -4.97
N ARG A 306 -7.02 -13.31 -5.14
CA ARG A 306 -7.48 -14.28 -6.16
C ARG A 306 -8.89 -14.78 -5.87
N ASP A 307 -9.20 -15.07 -4.62
CA ASP A 307 -10.52 -15.52 -4.18
C ASP A 307 -11.58 -14.41 -4.37
N SER A 308 -11.25 -13.18 -3.99
CA SER A 308 -12.08 -12.00 -4.23
C SER A 308 -12.36 -11.78 -5.72
N ALA A 309 -11.32 -11.85 -6.57
CA ALA A 309 -11.49 -11.72 -8.02
C ALA A 309 -12.38 -12.84 -8.61
N ALA A 310 -12.22 -14.09 -8.16
CA ALA A 310 -13.04 -15.22 -8.59
C ALA A 310 -14.51 -15.10 -8.15
N SER A 311 -14.76 -14.49 -6.99
CA SER A 311 -16.08 -14.24 -6.43
C SER A 311 -16.67 -12.88 -6.85
N ARG A 312 -16.19 -12.27 -7.95
CA ARG A 312 -16.64 -10.97 -8.46
C ARG A 312 -16.58 -9.85 -7.41
N TYR A 313 -15.53 -9.84 -6.60
CA TYR A 313 -15.24 -8.84 -5.56
C TYR A 313 -16.33 -8.74 -4.47
N THR A 314 -17.06 -9.84 -4.22
CA THR A 314 -18.03 -9.93 -3.12
C THR A 314 -17.34 -10.20 -1.78
N THR A 315 -16.29 -11.02 -1.78
CA THR A 315 -15.44 -11.26 -0.61
C THR A 315 -14.41 -10.16 -0.47
N ALA A 316 -14.40 -9.47 0.68
CA ALA A 316 -13.38 -8.48 0.99
C ALA A 316 -12.06 -9.14 1.41
N VAL A 317 -10.96 -8.49 1.09
CA VAL A 317 -9.62 -8.89 1.54
C VAL A 317 -9.40 -8.36 2.96
N ASP A 318 -8.81 -9.18 3.83
CA ASP A 318 -8.58 -8.90 5.25
C ASP A 318 -7.53 -7.80 5.49
N GLU A 319 -7.95 -6.72 6.13
CA GLU A 319 -7.15 -5.52 6.41
C GLU A 319 -6.45 -5.55 7.77
N LYS A 320 -5.72 -6.62 8.08
CA LYS A 320 -4.95 -6.68 9.33
C LYS A 320 -3.71 -5.77 9.26
N GLY A 321 -3.29 -5.20 10.38
CA GLY A 321 -2.00 -4.48 10.51
C GLY A 321 -2.05 -2.98 10.20
N LYS A 322 -0.87 -2.34 10.27
CA LYS A 322 -0.66 -0.90 10.00
C LYS A 322 0.55 -0.68 9.08
N ASP A 323 0.82 -1.65 8.21
CA ASP A 323 1.95 -1.64 7.27
C ASP A 323 1.47 -1.35 5.84
N GLU A 324 2.42 -1.26 4.90
CA GLU A 324 2.17 -1.02 3.47
C GLU A 324 1.33 -2.16 2.84
N ILE A 325 1.36 -3.35 3.44
CA ILE A 325 0.53 -4.49 3.01
C ILE A 325 -0.94 -4.23 3.36
N SER A 326 -1.22 -3.69 4.54
CA SER A 326 -2.57 -3.26 4.94
C SER A 326 -3.11 -2.13 4.06
N GLU A 327 -2.24 -1.20 3.66
CA GLU A 327 -2.60 -0.12 2.74
C GLU A 327 -2.96 -0.65 1.35
N LEU A 328 -2.19 -1.61 0.83
CA LEU A 328 -2.51 -2.29 -0.42
C LEU A 328 -3.83 -3.07 -0.34
N ALA A 329 -4.13 -3.71 0.79
CA ALA A 329 -5.41 -4.40 1.01
C ALA A 329 -6.60 -3.42 0.94
N ARG A 330 -6.48 -2.25 1.59
CA ARG A 330 -7.48 -1.16 1.51
C ARG A 330 -7.69 -0.66 0.09
N ALA A 331 -6.60 -0.37 -0.62
CA ALA A 331 -6.66 0.09 -2.01
C ALA A 331 -7.35 -0.95 -2.92
N PHE A 332 -7.04 -2.25 -2.71
CA PHE A 332 -7.71 -3.33 -3.44
C PHE A 332 -9.20 -3.43 -3.13
N ASN A 333 -9.60 -3.33 -1.85
CA ASN A 333 -11.01 -3.36 -1.47
C ASN A 333 -11.80 -2.19 -2.08
N SER A 334 -11.22 -0.99 -2.11
CA SER A 334 -11.82 0.19 -2.77
C SER A 334 -11.98 -0.02 -4.28
N ALA A 335 -10.93 -0.49 -4.97
CA ALA A 335 -11.04 -0.79 -6.40
C ALA A 335 -12.05 -1.92 -6.66
N GLY A 336 -12.12 -2.91 -5.79
CA GLY A 336 -13.09 -3.99 -5.84
C GLY A 336 -14.54 -3.50 -5.69
N SER A 337 -14.80 -2.53 -4.81
CA SER A 337 -16.14 -1.93 -4.69
C SER A 337 -16.55 -1.16 -5.94
N ASP A 338 -15.63 -0.42 -6.55
CA ASP A 338 -15.91 0.32 -7.78
C ASP A 338 -16.19 -0.63 -8.96
N VAL A 339 -15.41 -1.70 -9.07
CA VAL A 339 -15.64 -2.74 -10.08
C VAL A 339 -16.99 -3.43 -9.85
N ARG A 340 -17.34 -3.74 -8.60
CA ARG A 340 -18.64 -4.35 -8.26
C ARG A 340 -19.80 -3.44 -8.62
N ALA A 341 -19.73 -2.16 -8.26
CA ALA A 341 -20.75 -1.18 -8.59
C ALA A 341 -20.93 -1.05 -10.12
N ASN A 342 -19.83 -1.05 -10.87
CA ASN A 342 -19.88 -1.05 -12.34
C ASN A 342 -20.52 -2.32 -12.91
N LEU A 343 -20.19 -3.51 -12.37
CA LEU A 343 -20.80 -4.77 -12.80
C LEU A 343 -22.31 -4.78 -12.51
N GLU A 344 -22.73 -4.34 -11.33
CA GLU A 344 -24.14 -4.22 -10.97
C GLU A 344 -24.88 -3.22 -11.88
N ALA A 345 -24.26 -2.09 -12.21
CA ALA A 345 -24.81 -1.10 -13.13
C ALA A 345 -24.97 -1.67 -14.56
N VAL A 346 -23.98 -2.41 -15.04
CA VAL A 346 -24.03 -3.08 -16.36
C VAL A 346 -25.11 -4.15 -16.38
N GLU A 347 -25.18 -5.01 -15.37
CA GLU A 347 -26.23 -6.04 -15.30
C GLU A 347 -27.63 -5.44 -15.21
N THR A 348 -27.80 -4.36 -14.43
CA THR A 348 -29.07 -3.64 -14.34
C THR A 348 -29.45 -3.06 -15.70
N ARG A 349 -28.51 -2.41 -16.38
CA ARG A 349 -28.73 -1.87 -17.73
C ARG A 349 -29.10 -2.96 -18.73
N GLU A 350 -28.41 -4.10 -18.72
CA GLU A 350 -28.74 -5.23 -19.59
C GLU A 350 -30.14 -5.77 -19.31
N ARG A 351 -30.51 -5.95 -18.03
CA ARG A 351 -31.86 -6.39 -17.65
C ARG A 351 -32.92 -5.40 -18.15
N THR A 352 -32.74 -4.10 -17.90
CA THR A 352 -33.65 -3.05 -18.37
C THR A 352 -33.77 -3.04 -19.89
N LEU A 353 -32.66 -3.17 -20.63
CA LEU A 353 -32.68 -3.22 -22.10
C LEU A 353 -33.43 -4.47 -22.61
N ARG A 354 -33.19 -5.65 -22.02
CA ARG A 354 -33.92 -6.87 -22.39
C ARG A 354 -35.43 -6.69 -22.18
N THR A 355 -35.83 -6.24 -21.00
CA THR A 355 -37.25 -5.96 -20.70
C THR A 355 -37.84 -4.90 -21.64
N PHE A 356 -37.09 -3.85 -21.96
CA PHE A 356 -37.53 -2.83 -22.91
C PHE A 356 -37.76 -3.40 -24.31
N VAL A 357 -36.82 -4.20 -24.82
CA VAL A 357 -36.93 -4.83 -26.15
C VAL A 357 -38.09 -5.83 -26.19
N GLU A 358 -38.24 -6.65 -25.15
CA GLU A 358 -39.35 -7.62 -25.04
C GLU A 358 -40.71 -6.91 -25.07
N ASN A 359 -40.90 -5.90 -24.20
CA ASN A 359 -42.15 -5.14 -24.13
C ASN A 359 -42.43 -4.40 -25.45
N THR A 360 -41.44 -3.68 -25.97
CA THR A 360 -41.57 -2.92 -27.22
C THR A 360 -41.94 -3.82 -28.40
N SER A 361 -41.36 -5.02 -28.47
CA SER A 361 -41.66 -5.98 -29.53
C SER A 361 -43.11 -6.44 -29.47
N HIS A 362 -43.59 -6.83 -28.28
CA HIS A 362 -44.98 -7.23 -28.07
C HIS A 362 -45.96 -6.12 -28.47
N ASP A 363 -45.65 -4.90 -28.04
CA ASP A 363 -46.49 -3.73 -28.20
C ASP A 363 -46.56 -3.22 -29.65
N VAL A 364 -45.55 -3.51 -30.46
CA VAL A 364 -45.55 -3.25 -31.92
C VAL A 364 -46.21 -4.39 -32.69
N MET A 365 -46.02 -5.64 -32.26
CA MET A 365 -46.56 -6.82 -32.96
C MET A 365 -48.09 -6.88 -32.92
N LEU A 366 -48.72 -6.53 -31.80
CA LEU A 366 -50.17 -6.55 -31.66
C LEU A 366 -50.89 -5.61 -32.66
N PRO A 367 -50.61 -4.29 -32.69
CA PRO A 367 -51.24 -3.37 -33.64
C PRO A 367 -50.91 -3.71 -35.09
N LEU A 368 -49.68 -4.19 -35.36
CA LEU A 368 -49.30 -4.67 -36.69
C LEU A 368 -50.15 -5.87 -37.15
N THR A 369 -50.43 -6.82 -36.24
CA THR A 369 -51.28 -7.98 -36.52
C THR A 369 -52.72 -7.56 -36.81
N VAL A 370 -53.25 -6.59 -36.05
CA VAL A 370 -54.58 -6.01 -36.28
C VAL A 370 -54.66 -5.33 -37.64
N LEU A 371 -53.67 -4.50 -37.98
CA LEU A 371 -53.57 -3.84 -39.29
C LEU A 371 -53.53 -4.86 -40.44
N GLN A 372 -52.71 -5.90 -40.32
CA GLN A 372 -52.65 -6.99 -41.29
C GLN A 372 -54.00 -7.71 -41.43
N GLY A 373 -54.74 -7.88 -40.33
CA GLY A 373 -56.09 -8.43 -40.32
C GLY A 373 -57.09 -7.56 -41.11
N HIS A 374 -57.10 -6.25 -40.87
CA HIS A 374 -57.94 -5.30 -41.63
C HIS A 374 -57.60 -5.30 -43.11
N LEU A 375 -56.31 -5.23 -43.47
CA LEU A 375 -55.86 -5.26 -44.87
C LEU A 375 -56.20 -6.59 -45.56
N SER A 376 -56.08 -7.72 -44.85
CA SER A 376 -56.49 -9.04 -45.37
C SER A 376 -58.00 -9.12 -45.62
N ALA A 377 -58.81 -8.49 -44.77
CA ALA A 377 -60.26 -8.41 -44.96
C ALA A 377 -60.62 -7.56 -46.19
N VAL A 378 -59.93 -6.43 -46.40
CA VAL A 378 -60.05 -5.60 -47.61
C VAL A 378 -59.69 -6.40 -48.85
N GLN A 379 -58.55 -7.11 -48.84
CA GLN A 379 -58.08 -7.91 -49.97
C GLN A 379 -59.10 -8.99 -50.36
N ARG A 380 -59.60 -9.77 -49.39
CA ARG A 380 -60.62 -10.82 -49.66
C ARG A 380 -61.87 -10.28 -50.34
N ARG A 381 -62.28 -9.04 -50.01
CA ARG A 381 -63.45 -8.41 -50.61
C ARG A 381 -63.20 -7.95 -52.04
N VAL A 382 -62.03 -7.35 -52.27
CA VAL A 382 -61.57 -6.95 -53.61
C VAL A 382 -61.47 -8.18 -54.52
N ASP A 383 -60.88 -9.27 -54.04
CA ASP A 383 -60.77 -10.54 -54.78
C ASP A 383 -62.14 -11.15 -55.11
N ALA A 384 -63.12 -10.96 -54.22
CA ALA A 384 -64.52 -11.36 -54.44
C ALA A 384 -65.30 -10.40 -55.36
N GLY A 385 -64.67 -9.36 -55.91
CA GLY A 385 -65.32 -8.35 -56.75
C GLY A 385 -66.25 -7.40 -56.01
N THR A 386 -66.15 -7.33 -54.67
CA THR A 386 -66.97 -6.45 -53.83
C THR A 386 -66.18 -5.24 -53.35
N LEU A 387 -66.83 -4.08 -53.24
CA LEU A 387 -66.21 -2.91 -52.65
C LEU A 387 -65.97 -3.15 -51.15
N PRO A 388 -64.77 -2.86 -50.61
CA PRO A 388 -64.52 -2.92 -49.18
C PRO A 388 -65.38 -1.89 -48.43
N GLU A 389 -65.83 -2.26 -47.23
CA GLU A 389 -66.52 -1.35 -46.31
C GLU A 389 -65.61 -0.18 -45.93
N LYS A 390 -66.18 1.03 -45.85
CA LYS A 390 -65.43 2.23 -45.49
C LYS A 390 -64.89 2.13 -44.07
N GLU A 391 -65.61 1.42 -43.21
CA GLU A 391 -65.32 1.14 -41.82
C GLU A 391 -64.01 0.36 -41.69
N VAL A 392 -63.84 -0.74 -42.44
CA VAL A 392 -62.61 -1.56 -42.39
C VAL A 392 -61.38 -0.77 -42.89
N LEU A 393 -61.56 0.05 -43.93
CA LEU A 393 -60.48 0.89 -44.45
C LEU A 393 -60.11 2.00 -43.46
N ARG A 394 -61.10 2.57 -42.77
CA ARG A 394 -60.90 3.56 -41.71
C ARG A 394 -60.15 2.93 -40.53
N ASP A 395 -60.58 1.76 -40.06
CA ASP A 395 -59.95 1.07 -38.92
C ASP A 395 -58.49 0.69 -39.25
N ALA A 396 -58.18 0.33 -40.51
CA ALA A 396 -56.79 0.13 -40.95
C ALA A 396 -55.95 1.42 -40.93
N LEU A 397 -56.53 2.55 -41.35
CA LEU A 397 -55.84 3.84 -41.31
C LEU A 397 -55.60 4.32 -39.88
N GLU A 398 -56.59 4.15 -38.99
CA GLU A 398 -56.46 4.47 -37.56
C GLU A 398 -55.34 3.65 -36.92
N GLU A 399 -55.27 2.33 -37.21
CA GLU A 399 -54.22 1.45 -36.70
C GLU A 399 -52.82 1.83 -37.22
N SER A 400 -52.71 2.23 -38.50
CA SER A 400 -51.44 2.70 -39.08
C SER A 400 -50.95 4.01 -38.45
N HIS A 401 -51.87 4.94 -38.17
CA HIS A 401 -51.54 6.17 -37.44
C HIS A 401 -51.13 5.87 -36.00
N TYR A 402 -51.80 4.94 -35.34
CA TYR A 402 -51.43 4.50 -34.00
C TYR A 402 -50.01 3.92 -33.98
N LEU A 403 -49.69 3.00 -34.90
CA LEU A 403 -48.36 2.40 -35.01
C LEU A 403 -47.27 3.45 -35.27
N SER A 404 -47.56 4.45 -36.12
CA SER A 404 -46.62 5.55 -36.39
C SER A 404 -46.36 6.41 -35.15
N SER A 405 -47.41 6.74 -34.39
CA SER A 405 -47.29 7.48 -33.13
C SER A 405 -46.53 6.69 -32.07
N LEU A 406 -46.74 5.37 -32.01
CA LEU A 406 -46.02 4.47 -31.13
C LEU A 406 -44.52 4.46 -31.44
N LEU A 407 -44.13 4.24 -32.70
CA LEU A 407 -42.73 4.23 -33.12
C LEU A 407 -42.04 5.58 -32.85
N GLN A 408 -42.74 6.69 -33.08
CA GLN A 408 -42.21 8.02 -32.79
C GLN A 408 -41.99 8.21 -31.28
N ASN A 409 -42.94 7.78 -30.44
CA ASN A 409 -42.82 7.81 -28.99
C ASN A 409 -41.67 6.94 -28.47
N LEU A 410 -41.47 5.76 -29.04
CA LEU A 410 -40.33 4.88 -28.72
C LEU A 410 -38.99 5.52 -29.10
N SER A 411 -38.91 6.15 -30.28
CA SER A 411 -37.71 6.87 -30.73
C SER A 411 -37.36 8.02 -29.78
N VAL A 412 -38.36 8.80 -29.39
CA VAL A 412 -38.19 9.89 -28.42
C VAL A 412 -37.77 9.35 -27.04
N ALA A 413 -38.42 8.29 -26.55
CA ALA A 413 -38.05 7.68 -25.27
C ALA A 413 -36.60 7.17 -25.26
N ALA A 414 -36.16 6.49 -26.33
CA ALA A 414 -34.79 6.00 -26.47
C ALA A 414 -33.76 7.15 -26.48
N LYS A 415 -34.06 8.24 -27.19
CA LYS A 415 -33.21 9.44 -27.19
C LYS A 415 -33.12 10.10 -25.82
N LEU A 416 -34.25 10.18 -25.10
CA LEU A 416 -34.30 10.75 -23.76
C LEU A 416 -33.51 9.91 -22.73
N GLU A 417 -33.47 8.59 -22.87
CA GLU A 417 -32.69 7.69 -22.00
C GLU A 417 -31.19 7.68 -22.28
N GLY A 418 -30.79 7.90 -23.53
CA GLY A 418 -29.37 7.84 -23.95
C GLY A 418 -28.46 8.86 -23.28
N GLY A 419 -28.99 9.81 -22.51
CA GLY A 419 -28.20 10.82 -21.80
C GLY A 419 -27.42 11.73 -22.74
N GLU A 420 -27.70 11.70 -24.05
CA GLU A 420 -27.09 12.64 -24.97
C GLU A 420 -27.40 14.06 -24.51
N PRO A 421 -26.47 15.02 -24.69
CA PRO A 421 -26.72 16.44 -24.48
C PRO A 421 -27.72 16.95 -25.55
N LEU A 422 -28.95 16.45 -25.47
CA LEU A 422 -30.06 16.80 -26.34
C LEU A 422 -30.74 18.04 -25.79
N LEU A 423 -30.05 19.16 -25.90
CA LEU A 423 -30.69 20.46 -25.98
C LEU A 423 -29.84 21.29 -26.94
N ALA A 424 -29.93 20.97 -28.23
CA ALA A 424 -29.62 21.98 -29.22
C ALA A 424 -30.70 23.05 -29.05
N GLN A 425 -30.41 24.05 -28.20
CA GLN A 425 -31.34 25.11 -27.81
C GLN A 425 -31.51 26.08 -28.97
N HIS A 426 -32.29 25.65 -29.96
CA HIS A 426 -32.70 26.51 -31.05
C HIS A 426 -34.01 27.21 -30.68
N PRO A 427 -34.23 28.44 -31.15
CA PRO A 427 -35.54 29.05 -31.06
C PRO A 427 -36.58 28.21 -31.82
N VAL A 428 -37.63 27.81 -31.12
CA VAL A 428 -38.75 27.03 -31.62
C VAL A 428 -40.01 27.90 -31.59
N ASP A 429 -40.60 28.12 -32.75
CA ASP A 429 -41.89 28.81 -32.91
C ASP A 429 -43.05 27.94 -32.40
N LEU A 430 -43.66 28.35 -31.30
CA LEU A 430 -44.80 27.67 -30.69
C LEU A 430 -46.09 27.85 -31.49
N ASN A 431 -46.30 29.01 -32.12
CA ASN A 431 -47.50 29.29 -32.90
C ASN A 431 -47.56 28.31 -34.08
N ALA A 432 -46.47 28.21 -34.85
CA ALA A 432 -46.35 27.28 -35.96
C ALA A 432 -46.43 25.80 -35.51
N LEU A 433 -45.96 25.47 -34.31
CA LEU A 433 -46.10 24.12 -33.76
C LEU A 433 -47.55 23.78 -33.41
N VAL A 434 -48.29 24.70 -32.78
CA VAL A 434 -49.71 24.52 -32.47
C VAL A 434 -50.52 24.29 -33.74
N GLU A 435 -50.31 25.15 -34.75
CA GLU A 435 -50.98 25.02 -36.04
C GLU A 435 -50.72 23.66 -36.71
N ARG A 436 -49.44 23.25 -36.76
CA ARG A 436 -49.04 21.97 -37.38
C ARG A 436 -49.60 20.77 -36.61
N ALA A 437 -49.52 20.78 -35.28
CA ALA A 437 -50.01 19.67 -34.46
C ALA A 437 -51.54 19.51 -34.60
N VAL A 438 -52.29 20.63 -34.60
CA VAL A 438 -53.74 20.61 -34.78
C VAL A 438 -54.13 20.21 -36.19
N ALA A 439 -53.43 20.71 -37.22
CA ALA A 439 -53.66 20.31 -38.61
C ALA A 439 -53.47 18.80 -38.81
N ARG A 440 -52.47 18.21 -38.16
CA ARG A 440 -52.20 16.76 -38.19
C ARG A 440 -53.28 15.94 -37.48
N GLN A 441 -53.83 16.43 -36.37
CA GLN A 441 -54.84 15.69 -35.61
C GLN A 441 -56.27 15.86 -36.16
N ARG A 442 -56.57 16.96 -36.85
CA ARG A 442 -57.91 17.25 -37.39
C ARG A 442 -58.56 16.09 -38.18
N PRO A 443 -57.87 15.38 -39.08
CA PRO A 443 -58.45 14.25 -39.80
C PRO A 443 -58.89 13.12 -38.86
N ILE A 444 -58.07 12.79 -37.86
CA ILE A 444 -58.34 11.74 -36.86
C ILE A 444 -59.51 12.16 -35.96
N ALA A 445 -59.54 13.42 -35.54
CA ALA A 445 -60.61 13.94 -34.71
C ALA A 445 -61.96 13.95 -35.46
N ARG A 446 -61.96 14.37 -36.74
CA ARG A 446 -63.16 14.31 -37.59
C ARG A 446 -63.72 12.90 -37.73
N GLN A 447 -62.86 11.89 -37.84
CA GLN A 447 -63.28 10.49 -37.90
C GLN A 447 -63.96 10.01 -36.61
N LYS A 448 -63.57 10.57 -35.46
CA LYS A 448 -64.20 10.32 -34.15
C LYS A 448 -65.38 11.25 -33.81
N GLY A 449 -65.74 12.16 -34.72
CA GLY A 449 -66.76 13.17 -34.43
C GLY A 449 -66.34 14.19 -33.37
N VAL A 450 -65.04 14.42 -33.19
CA VAL A 450 -64.47 15.40 -32.25
C VAL A 450 -64.00 16.63 -33.02
N GLN A 451 -64.35 17.82 -32.53
CA GLN A 451 -63.88 19.08 -33.10
C GLN A 451 -62.57 19.51 -32.45
N VAL A 452 -61.60 19.96 -33.25
CA VAL A 452 -60.30 20.45 -32.74
C VAL A 452 -60.04 21.85 -33.27
N GLU A 453 -59.95 22.78 -32.34
CA GLU A 453 -59.74 24.21 -32.58
C GLU A 453 -58.51 24.70 -31.84
N PHE A 454 -57.97 25.83 -32.29
CA PHE A 454 -56.83 26.46 -31.65
C PHE A 454 -56.93 27.97 -31.66
N ALA A 455 -56.27 28.59 -30.69
CA ALA A 455 -56.04 30.02 -30.61
C ALA A 455 -54.58 30.26 -30.25
N VAL A 456 -53.91 31.14 -31.02
CA VAL A 456 -52.52 31.54 -30.82
C VAL A 456 -52.46 33.07 -30.84
N PRO A 457 -51.48 33.69 -30.15
CA PRO A 457 -51.31 35.14 -30.19
C PRO A 457 -50.88 35.62 -31.57
N GLU A 458 -51.09 36.90 -31.87
CA GLU A 458 -50.60 37.51 -33.12
C GLU A 458 -49.06 37.53 -33.15
N ASP A 459 -48.43 37.83 -32.00
CA ASP A 459 -46.99 37.81 -31.86
C ASP A 459 -46.46 36.37 -31.74
N THR A 460 -45.35 36.09 -32.44
CA THR A 460 -44.74 34.77 -32.43
C THR A 460 -44.04 34.49 -31.10
N LEU A 461 -44.48 33.45 -30.41
CA LEU A 461 -43.85 32.96 -29.19
C LEU A 461 -42.79 31.92 -29.50
N HIS A 462 -41.59 32.16 -28.97
CA HIS A 462 -40.45 31.27 -29.14
C HIS A 462 -40.08 30.62 -27.82
N VAL A 463 -39.63 29.36 -27.86
CA VAL A 463 -38.97 28.67 -26.75
C VAL A 463 -37.62 28.12 -27.19
N LEU A 464 -36.68 27.93 -26.27
CA LEU A 464 -35.42 27.26 -26.59
C LEU A 464 -35.61 25.75 -26.50
N GLY A 465 -35.35 25.04 -27.59
CA GLY A 465 -35.56 23.60 -27.61
C GLY A 465 -35.27 22.90 -28.93
N ASP A 466 -35.56 21.60 -28.92
CA ASP A 466 -35.63 20.81 -30.15
C ASP A 466 -37.08 20.78 -30.64
N VAL A 467 -37.29 21.27 -31.87
CA VAL A 467 -38.62 21.32 -32.51
C VAL A 467 -39.32 19.95 -32.51
N THR A 468 -38.57 18.85 -32.68
CA THR A 468 -39.11 17.49 -32.73
C THR A 468 -39.67 17.07 -31.38
N PHE A 469 -38.96 17.37 -30.29
CA PHE A 469 -39.42 17.01 -28.95
C PHE A 469 -40.62 17.85 -28.54
N VAL A 470 -40.59 19.16 -28.76
CA VAL A 470 -41.71 20.04 -28.43
C VAL A 470 -42.95 19.69 -29.27
N GLU A 471 -42.80 19.37 -30.55
CA GLU A 471 -43.89 18.86 -31.40
C GLU A 471 -44.47 17.56 -30.85
N GLN A 472 -43.62 16.63 -30.38
CA GLN A 472 -44.07 15.36 -29.82
C GLN A 472 -44.82 15.57 -28.49
N MET A 473 -44.32 16.43 -27.62
CA MET A 473 -44.99 16.81 -26.36
C MET A 473 -46.42 17.28 -26.64
N LEU A 474 -46.57 18.22 -27.58
CA LEU A 474 -47.87 18.77 -27.94
C LEU A 474 -48.77 17.71 -28.60
N SER A 475 -48.22 16.97 -29.56
CA SER A 475 -48.94 15.91 -30.28
C SER A 475 -49.46 14.83 -29.33
N ASN A 476 -48.68 14.44 -28.32
CA ASN A 476 -49.09 13.43 -27.34
C ASN A 476 -50.30 13.88 -26.51
N VAL A 477 -50.32 15.13 -26.09
CA VAL A 477 -51.43 15.68 -25.29
C VAL A 477 -52.67 15.86 -26.15
N ILE A 478 -52.54 16.46 -27.34
CA ILE A 478 -53.66 16.64 -28.29
C ILE A 478 -54.23 15.29 -28.73
N HIS A 479 -53.37 14.31 -29.01
CA HIS A 479 -53.80 12.97 -29.39
C HIS A 479 -54.58 12.30 -28.25
N ASN A 480 -54.15 12.42 -27.00
CA ASN A 480 -54.89 11.89 -25.85
C ASN A 480 -56.23 12.60 -25.66
N ALA A 481 -56.25 13.93 -25.77
CA ALA A 481 -57.47 14.73 -25.71
C ALA A 481 -58.50 14.27 -26.74
N VAL A 482 -58.09 13.96 -27.98
CA VAL A 482 -58.98 13.43 -29.03
C VAL A 482 -59.33 11.96 -28.80
N ARG A 483 -58.37 11.13 -28.39
CA ARG A 483 -58.55 9.67 -28.28
C ARG A 483 -59.55 9.31 -27.19
N TYR A 484 -59.47 9.98 -26.04
CA TYR A 484 -60.28 9.69 -24.85
C TYR A 484 -61.52 10.59 -24.72
N ASN A 485 -61.76 11.48 -25.70
CA ASN A 485 -62.95 12.32 -25.70
C ASN A 485 -64.24 11.49 -25.87
N LYS A 486 -65.37 12.14 -25.61
CA LYS A 486 -66.71 11.68 -25.99
C LYS A 486 -66.99 12.00 -27.46
N GLU A 487 -67.90 11.25 -28.07
CA GLU A 487 -68.40 11.53 -29.41
C GLU A 487 -69.13 12.88 -29.43
N GLY A 488 -68.90 13.71 -30.47
CA GLY A 488 -69.40 15.08 -30.52
C GLY A 488 -68.66 16.06 -29.60
N GLY A 489 -67.57 15.62 -28.96
CA GLY A 489 -66.75 16.45 -28.07
C GLY A 489 -65.89 17.48 -28.79
N HIS A 490 -65.22 18.30 -27.99
CA HIS A 490 -64.38 19.42 -28.42
C HIS A 490 -63.01 19.36 -27.74
N VAL A 491 -61.97 19.71 -28.48
CA VAL A 491 -60.62 19.92 -27.99
C VAL A 491 -60.17 21.32 -28.41
N ALA A 492 -59.74 22.13 -27.45
CA ALA A 492 -59.21 23.47 -27.67
C ALA A 492 -57.73 23.53 -27.30
N VAL A 493 -56.91 24.04 -28.21
CA VAL A 493 -55.48 24.29 -27.96
C VAL A 493 -55.26 25.80 -27.92
N VAL A 494 -55.00 26.34 -26.73
CA VAL A 494 -54.90 27.78 -26.50
C VAL A 494 -53.48 28.11 -26.07
N LEU A 495 -52.80 28.94 -26.86
CA LEU A 495 -51.51 29.53 -26.51
C LEU A 495 -51.74 31.00 -26.15
N GLU A 496 -51.31 31.40 -24.95
CA GLU A 496 -51.49 32.75 -24.43
C GLU A 496 -50.17 33.28 -23.87
N GLU A 497 -49.94 34.59 -24.02
CA GLU A 497 -48.87 35.30 -23.32
C GLU A 497 -49.26 35.53 -21.85
N ARG A 498 -48.29 35.42 -20.94
CA ARG A 498 -48.43 35.68 -19.50
C ARG A 498 -47.27 36.52 -18.98
N GLY A 499 -47.43 36.98 -17.74
CA GLY A 499 -46.45 37.84 -17.07
C GLY A 499 -46.72 39.32 -17.31
N ALA A 500 -46.19 40.17 -16.43
CA ALA A 500 -46.37 41.62 -16.52
C ALA A 500 -45.70 42.22 -17.77
N ASP A 501 -44.65 41.56 -18.27
CA ASP A 501 -43.84 41.98 -19.41
C ASP A 501 -43.99 41.05 -20.64
N HIS A 502 -45.03 40.21 -20.69
CA HIS A 502 -45.23 39.22 -21.76
C HIS A 502 -44.02 38.27 -21.97
N ASP A 503 -43.30 37.99 -20.88
CA ASP A 503 -42.08 37.17 -20.85
C ASP A 503 -42.35 35.70 -20.53
N GLU A 504 -43.58 35.36 -20.15
CA GLU A 504 -44.06 34.02 -19.90
C GLU A 504 -45.14 33.63 -20.90
N PHE A 505 -45.42 32.34 -21.02
CA PHE A 505 -46.53 31.85 -21.81
C PHE A 505 -47.27 30.71 -21.09
N ALA A 506 -48.52 30.50 -21.48
CA ALA A 506 -49.31 29.34 -21.13
C ALA A 506 -49.83 28.66 -22.40
N LEU A 507 -49.48 27.39 -22.59
CA LEU A 507 -50.01 26.53 -23.63
C LEU A 507 -50.96 25.50 -23.01
N ARG A 508 -52.24 25.62 -23.29
CA ARG A 508 -53.32 24.83 -22.69
C ARG A 508 -53.96 23.93 -23.73
N VAL A 509 -54.08 22.64 -23.42
CA VAL A 509 -54.91 21.71 -24.18
C VAL A 509 -56.08 21.31 -23.31
N LEU A 510 -57.29 21.66 -23.74
CA LEU A 510 -58.53 21.39 -23.03
C LEU A 510 -59.36 20.40 -23.82
N ASP A 511 -59.87 19.37 -23.17
CA ASP A 511 -60.94 18.51 -23.71
C ASP A 511 -62.18 18.59 -22.84
N ASP A 512 -63.31 18.11 -23.37
CA ASP A 512 -64.60 17.97 -22.68
C ASP A 512 -64.98 16.50 -22.41
N GLY A 513 -63.97 15.64 -22.32
CA GLY A 513 -64.11 14.20 -22.10
C GLY A 513 -64.37 13.83 -20.64
N PRO A 514 -64.08 12.57 -20.24
CA PRO A 514 -64.30 12.10 -18.86
C PRO A 514 -63.30 12.68 -17.85
N GLY A 515 -62.19 13.26 -18.31
CA GLY A 515 -61.12 13.78 -17.45
C GLY A 515 -60.29 12.68 -16.76
N ILE A 516 -59.46 13.10 -15.81
CA ILE A 516 -58.66 12.22 -14.95
C ILE A 516 -58.93 12.56 -13.48
N PRO A 517 -59.29 11.58 -12.63
CA PRO A 517 -59.46 11.79 -11.19
C PRO A 517 -58.22 12.44 -10.56
N LYS A 518 -58.42 13.35 -9.60
CA LYS A 518 -57.34 14.17 -9.03
C LYS A 518 -56.21 13.32 -8.45
N GLU A 519 -56.56 12.20 -7.83
CA GLU A 519 -55.66 11.25 -7.16
C GLU A 519 -54.76 10.51 -8.15
N LEU A 520 -55.14 10.48 -9.42
CA LEU A 520 -54.41 9.78 -10.48
C LEU A 520 -53.55 10.72 -11.33
N ARG A 521 -53.74 12.05 -11.24
CA ARG A 521 -53.03 13.03 -12.08
C ARG A 521 -51.51 13.00 -11.88
N GLU A 522 -51.04 12.75 -10.67
CA GLU A 522 -49.60 12.61 -10.41
C GLU A 522 -49.01 11.31 -10.99
N ARG A 523 -49.85 10.27 -11.12
CA ARG A 523 -49.41 8.94 -11.58
C ARG A 523 -49.48 8.78 -13.09
N VAL A 524 -50.35 9.53 -13.79
CA VAL A 524 -50.48 9.43 -15.27
C VAL A 524 -49.28 9.94 -16.06
N VAL A 525 -48.33 10.60 -15.40
CA VAL A 525 -47.01 10.94 -15.98
C VAL A 525 -45.95 9.88 -15.70
N GLU A 526 -46.25 8.85 -14.89
CA GLU A 526 -45.38 7.69 -14.72
C GLU A 526 -45.40 6.83 -16.00
N ARG A 527 -44.24 6.30 -16.38
CA ARG A 527 -44.15 5.41 -17.54
C ARG A 527 -45.00 4.16 -17.32
N SER A 528 -45.70 3.74 -18.38
CA SER A 528 -46.54 2.53 -18.38
C SER A 528 -47.74 2.57 -17.43
N PHE A 529 -47.99 3.68 -16.74
CA PHE A 529 -49.18 3.84 -15.92
C PHE A 529 -50.40 4.15 -16.79
N ARG A 530 -51.50 3.45 -16.53
CA ARG A 530 -52.81 3.63 -17.19
C ARG A 530 -53.92 3.35 -16.20
N THR A 531 -54.97 4.16 -16.23
CA THR A 531 -56.19 3.94 -15.44
C THR A 531 -56.96 2.73 -15.98
N ASP A 532 -57.74 2.07 -15.12
CA ASP A 532 -58.53 0.89 -15.52
C ASP A 532 -59.59 1.25 -16.59
N GLU A 533 -60.14 2.47 -16.53
CA GLU A 533 -61.05 3.02 -17.54
C GLU A 533 -60.36 3.26 -18.89
N ALA A 534 -59.10 3.72 -18.88
CA ALA A 534 -58.33 3.85 -20.11
C ALA A 534 -57.98 2.48 -20.71
N ARG A 535 -57.76 1.45 -19.87
CA ARG A 535 -57.53 0.06 -20.31
C ARG A 535 -58.76 -0.56 -20.95
N SER A 536 -59.96 -0.27 -20.45
CA SER A 536 -61.19 -0.80 -21.02
C SER A 536 -61.60 -0.12 -22.34
N ARG A 537 -61.42 1.20 -22.46
CA ARG A 537 -61.79 1.96 -23.66
C ARG A 537 -60.81 1.85 -24.83
N ALA A 538 -59.53 1.57 -24.55
CA ALA A 538 -58.48 1.55 -25.55
C ALA A 538 -57.36 0.56 -25.16
N PRO A 539 -57.58 -0.77 -25.26
CA PRO A 539 -56.72 -1.79 -24.65
C PRO A 539 -55.24 -1.70 -25.04
N ASP A 540 -54.98 -1.24 -26.25
CA ASP A 540 -53.72 -1.23 -27.00
C ASP A 540 -52.71 -0.13 -26.58
N GLY A 541 -53.09 0.87 -25.78
CA GLY A 541 -52.22 2.01 -25.42
C GLY A 541 -51.05 1.70 -24.46
N LEU A 542 -49.86 2.30 -24.67
CA LEU A 542 -48.69 2.08 -23.79
C LEU A 542 -48.58 3.00 -22.57
N GLY A 543 -49.44 4.01 -22.45
CA GLY A 543 -49.31 5.02 -21.38
C GLY A 543 -48.04 5.87 -21.48
N LEU A 544 -47.31 5.80 -22.60
CA LEU A 544 -46.07 6.57 -22.80
C LEU A 544 -46.32 8.04 -23.12
N GLY A 545 -47.47 8.40 -23.69
CA GLY A 545 -47.70 9.73 -24.25
C GLY A 545 -47.54 10.87 -23.24
N LEU A 546 -48.24 10.79 -22.10
CA LEU A 546 -48.15 11.81 -21.04
C LEU A 546 -46.79 11.80 -20.33
N ALA A 547 -46.20 10.62 -20.12
CA ALA A 547 -44.86 10.50 -19.55
C ALA A 547 -43.79 11.16 -20.44
N ILE A 548 -43.88 11.01 -21.76
CA ILE A 548 -43.01 11.68 -22.73
C ILE A 548 -43.25 13.19 -22.71
N ALA A 549 -44.52 13.63 -22.72
CA ALA A 549 -44.84 15.05 -22.67
C ALA A 549 -44.27 15.71 -21.40
N HIS A 550 -44.38 15.03 -20.26
CA HIS A 550 -43.83 15.48 -18.98
C HIS A 550 -42.29 15.53 -18.98
N ASP A 551 -41.60 14.49 -19.48
CA ASP A 551 -40.13 14.49 -19.52
C ASP A 551 -39.59 15.53 -20.52
N VAL A 552 -40.25 15.70 -21.67
CA VAL A 552 -39.90 16.75 -22.64
C VAL A 552 -40.09 18.13 -22.02
N ALA A 553 -41.24 18.41 -21.41
CA ALA A 553 -41.52 19.69 -20.75
C ALA A 553 -40.43 20.01 -19.72
N ARG A 554 -40.16 19.08 -18.80
CA ARG A 554 -39.15 19.24 -17.75
C ARG A 554 -37.76 19.54 -18.31
N ARG A 555 -37.34 18.87 -19.38
CA ARG A 555 -36.03 19.09 -20.02
C ARG A 555 -35.93 20.41 -20.76
N HIS A 556 -37.05 20.94 -21.23
CA HIS A 556 -37.14 22.25 -21.88
C HIS A 556 -37.41 23.40 -20.89
N GLY A 557 -37.33 23.14 -19.58
CA GLY A 557 -37.59 24.15 -18.55
C GLY A 557 -39.06 24.59 -18.46
N LEU A 558 -39.98 23.77 -18.98
CA LEU A 558 -41.42 24.01 -18.93
C LEU A 558 -42.03 23.27 -17.73
N ALA A 559 -43.00 23.90 -17.08
CA ALA A 559 -43.81 23.26 -16.05
C ALA A 559 -45.11 22.74 -16.67
N MET A 560 -45.43 21.47 -16.42
CA MET A 560 -46.66 20.82 -16.87
C MET A 560 -47.61 20.66 -15.66
N THR A 561 -48.85 21.11 -15.79
CA THR A 561 -49.89 20.90 -14.77
C THR A 561 -51.16 20.32 -15.39
N MET A 562 -51.92 19.58 -14.60
CA MET A 562 -53.17 18.95 -15.03
C MET A 562 -54.32 19.33 -14.11
N ARG A 563 -55.38 19.87 -14.69
CA ARG A 563 -56.56 20.39 -13.99
C ARG A 563 -57.83 19.84 -14.63
N GLU A 564 -58.95 20.04 -13.95
CA GLU A 564 -60.23 19.80 -14.58
C GLU A 564 -60.50 20.94 -15.56
N SER A 565 -60.92 20.59 -16.77
CA SER A 565 -61.24 21.59 -17.79
C SER A 565 -62.56 22.30 -17.45
N PRO A 566 -62.67 23.63 -17.66
CA PRO A 566 -63.93 24.36 -17.45
C PRO A 566 -65.10 23.82 -18.30
N ALA A 567 -64.81 23.11 -19.39
CA ALA A 567 -65.81 22.48 -20.26
C ALA A 567 -66.25 21.07 -19.77
N GLY A 568 -65.79 20.64 -18.58
CA GLY A 568 -65.70 19.23 -18.20
C GLY A 568 -64.44 18.61 -18.80
N GLY A 569 -63.96 17.47 -18.32
CA GLY A 569 -62.78 16.80 -18.90
C GLY A 569 -61.43 17.19 -18.29
N LEU A 570 -60.37 17.16 -19.09
CA LEU A 570 -59.00 17.43 -18.66
C LEU A 570 -58.46 18.72 -19.29
N GLU A 571 -57.77 19.53 -18.49
CA GLU A 571 -56.91 20.61 -18.96
C GLU A 571 -55.46 20.26 -18.65
N VAL A 572 -54.62 20.25 -19.69
CA VAL A 572 -53.16 20.12 -19.56
C VAL A 572 -52.54 21.45 -19.92
N GLU A 573 -51.86 22.08 -18.96
CA GLU A 573 -51.22 23.39 -19.12
C GLU A 573 -49.69 23.25 -19.06
N PHE A 574 -49.01 23.75 -20.08
CA PHE A 574 -47.56 23.95 -20.09
C PHE A 574 -47.25 25.43 -19.91
N THR A 575 -46.40 25.77 -18.95
CA THR A 575 -45.94 27.14 -18.69
C THR A 575 -44.43 27.24 -18.80
N GLY A 576 -43.93 28.36 -19.27
CA GLY A 576 -42.51 28.61 -19.42
C GLY A 576 -42.21 30.05 -19.79
N ARG A 577 -40.92 30.34 -19.93
CA ARG A 577 -40.45 31.66 -20.37
C ARG A 577 -40.30 31.71 -21.88
N ARG A 578 -40.68 32.83 -22.46
CA ARG A 578 -40.44 33.18 -23.87
C ARG A 578 -38.94 33.33 -24.10
N ALA A 579 -38.42 32.71 -25.16
CA ALA A 579 -37.10 32.99 -25.68
C ALA A 579 -37.10 34.33 -26.40
N ARG A 580 -36.23 35.25 -25.99
CA ARG A 580 -35.98 36.48 -26.74
C ARG A 580 -35.05 36.14 -27.90
N LEU A 581 -35.58 36.22 -29.12
CA LEU A 581 -34.72 36.27 -30.30
C LEU A 581 -33.92 37.56 -30.23
N ALA A 582 -32.59 37.47 -30.21
CA ALA A 582 -31.77 38.64 -30.45
C ALA A 582 -32.11 39.11 -31.86
N VAL A 583 -32.73 40.27 -31.99
CA VAL A 583 -32.93 40.92 -33.28
C VAL A 583 -31.52 41.24 -33.80
N GLU A 584 -31.05 40.51 -34.80
CA GLU A 584 -29.88 40.93 -35.57
C GLU A 584 -30.22 42.24 -36.27
N GLY A 585 -29.81 43.34 -35.65
CA GLY A 585 -30.14 44.69 -36.09
C GLY A 585 -29.34 45.72 -35.34
N ASP A 586 -28.01 45.74 -35.53
CA ASP A 586 -27.34 46.99 -35.88
C ASP A 586 -26.02 46.68 -36.60
N GLY A 587 -25.79 47.33 -37.73
CA GLY A 587 -24.59 47.17 -38.55
C GLY A 587 -23.33 47.64 -37.80
N PRO A 588 -22.12 47.31 -38.32
CA PRO A 588 -20.89 47.70 -37.65
C PRO A 588 -20.79 49.22 -37.62
N ALA A 589 -20.85 49.80 -36.41
CA ALA A 589 -20.49 51.20 -36.20
C ALA A 589 -19.00 51.36 -36.54
N ALA A 590 -18.74 52.37 -37.38
CA ALA A 590 -17.48 52.71 -38.04
C ALA A 590 -16.35 53.11 -37.09
#